data_AF-A0A963D405-F1
#
_entry.id   AF-A0A963D405-F1
#
_cell.length_a   1.000
_cell.length_b   1.000
_cell.length_c   1.000
_cell.angle_alpha   90.00
_cell.angle_beta   90.00
_cell.angle_gamma   90.00
#
_symmetry.space_group_name_H-M   'P 1'
#
loop_
_entity.id
_entity.type
_entity.pdbx_description
1 polymer ?
#
loop_
_entity_poly.entity_id
_entity_poly.type
_entity_poly.pdbx_seq_one_letter_code
_entity_poly.pdbx_strand_id
1 'polypeptide(L)'
;FIIVTVFLWGRGLFCGWACPFGSLSELLYKVGGWVGLKRFQFKVPKPLHDKLKWIKYGIFFGLLAVSMFSMGLAEKLAEVEPFKTTFLVGLFNRSWPYTLFAAGLLGLSIFTERPFCKYLCPLGAGLAMPSTFRWFGLKRKQECDTCKACAVGCGSSAIDKDGRIDQRECLLCLDCMVYYYEDHACPPLAQERKRRTKAGLPLTPIGANGYYIPIKPMPAAK
;
A
#
# COMPACT_ATOMS: atom_id res chain seq x y z
N PHE A 1 11.40 20.51 1.25
CA PHE A 1 11.09 19.47 0.25
C PHE A 1 10.23 18.34 0.84
N ILE A 2 10.73 17.57 1.81
CA ILE A 2 10.01 16.40 2.39
C ILE A 2 8.63 16.75 2.98
N ILE A 3 8.52 17.88 3.70
CA ILE A 3 7.24 18.31 4.27
C ILE A 3 6.21 18.55 3.15
N VAL A 4 6.59 19.32 2.12
CA VAL A 4 5.71 19.64 0.98
C VAL A 4 5.24 18.38 0.25
N THR A 5 6.12 17.42 0.01
CA THR A 5 5.76 16.18 -0.69
C THR A 5 4.86 15.28 0.15
N VAL A 6 5.04 15.23 1.47
CA VAL A 6 4.16 14.49 2.39
C VAL A 6 2.77 15.13 2.44
N PHE A 7 2.66 16.47 2.41
CA PHE A 7 1.35 17.13 2.37
C PHE A 7 0.63 16.96 1.02
N LEU A 8 1.37 16.94 -0.09
CA LEU A 8 0.76 16.80 -1.42
C LEU A 8 0.33 15.36 -1.74
N TRP A 9 1.16 14.37 -1.42
CA TRP A 9 0.96 12.96 -1.82
C TRP A 9 0.86 11.97 -0.64
N GLY A 10 1.04 12.42 0.59
CA GLY A 10 1.02 11.59 1.78
C GLY A 10 2.32 10.81 2.01
N ARG A 11 2.32 9.98 3.06
CA ARG A 11 3.47 9.11 3.39
C ARG A 11 3.76 8.03 2.33
N GLY A 12 2.79 7.74 1.47
CA GLY A 12 2.87 6.68 0.48
C GLY A 12 3.98 6.89 -0.55
N LEU A 13 4.31 8.13 -0.91
CA LEU A 13 5.48 8.40 -1.76
C LEU A 13 6.79 7.93 -1.09
N PHE A 14 6.95 8.19 0.21
CA PHE A 14 8.16 7.78 0.92
C PHE A 14 8.19 6.29 1.22
N CYS A 15 7.16 5.78 1.88
CA CYS A 15 7.13 4.37 2.29
C CYS A 15 6.93 3.41 1.11
N GLY A 16 6.29 3.85 0.03
CA GLY A 16 6.04 3.08 -1.18
C GLY A 16 7.21 3.14 -2.17
N TRP A 17 7.68 4.34 -2.51
CA TRP A 17 8.59 4.56 -3.65
C TRP A 17 10.01 4.94 -3.24
N ALA A 18 10.18 5.81 -2.24
CA ALA A 18 11.51 6.32 -1.87
C ALA A 18 12.29 5.36 -0.93
N CYS A 19 11.60 4.60 -0.09
CA CYS A 19 12.23 3.71 0.89
C CYS A 19 12.72 2.42 0.21
N PRO A 20 14.04 2.15 0.17
CA PRO A 20 14.56 0.95 -0.50
C PRO A 20 14.16 -0.35 0.21
N PHE A 21 14.01 -0.32 1.55
CA PHE A 21 13.49 -1.47 2.30
C PHE A 21 12.03 -1.78 1.93
N GLY A 22 11.22 -0.74 1.73
CA GLY A 22 9.86 -0.87 1.27
C GLY A 22 9.80 -1.50 -0.12
N SER A 23 10.53 -0.93 -1.07
CA SER A 23 10.59 -1.42 -2.45
C SER A 23 11.12 -2.86 -2.52
N LEU A 24 12.14 -3.20 -1.73
CA LEU A 24 12.65 -4.56 -1.60
C LEU A 24 11.57 -5.52 -1.06
N SER A 25 10.84 -5.13 -0.02
CA SER A 25 9.76 -5.95 0.55
C SER A 25 8.63 -6.18 -0.46
N GLU A 26 8.31 -5.20 -1.31
CA GLU A 26 7.32 -5.38 -2.39
C GLU A 26 7.84 -6.30 -3.49
N LEU A 27 9.10 -6.13 -3.87
CA LEU A 27 9.73 -6.98 -4.87
C LEU A 27 9.72 -8.43 -4.40
N LEU A 28 10.09 -8.69 -3.14
CA LEU A 28 10.03 -10.03 -2.55
C LEU A 28 8.62 -10.62 -2.57
N TYR A 29 7.60 -9.82 -2.27
CA TYR A 29 6.21 -10.26 -2.35
C TYR A 29 5.80 -10.61 -3.79
N LYS A 30 6.14 -9.77 -4.78
CA LYS A 30 5.82 -9.99 -6.19
C LYS A 30 6.58 -11.19 -6.77
N VAL A 31 7.87 -11.31 -6.47
CA VAL A 31 8.73 -12.44 -6.87
C VAL A 31 8.23 -13.72 -6.22
N GLY A 32 7.88 -13.72 -4.93
CA GLY A 32 7.29 -14.88 -4.26
C GLY A 32 6.02 -15.37 -4.95
N GLY A 33 5.15 -14.43 -5.35
CA GLY A 33 3.95 -14.74 -6.14
C GLY A 33 4.28 -15.37 -7.49
N TRP A 34 5.31 -14.87 -8.18
CA TRP A 34 5.76 -15.38 -9.49
C TRP A 34 6.41 -16.76 -9.41
N VAL A 35 7.19 -17.03 -8.36
CA VAL A 35 7.87 -18.31 -8.08
C VAL A 35 6.87 -19.40 -7.62
N GLY A 36 5.57 -19.09 -7.56
CA GLY A 36 4.51 -20.07 -7.24
C GLY A 36 4.15 -20.14 -5.76
N LEU A 37 4.70 -19.28 -4.90
CA LEU A 37 4.33 -19.20 -3.47
C LEU A 37 2.99 -18.47 -3.26
N LYS A 38 2.28 -18.10 -4.33
CA LYS A 38 0.99 -17.42 -4.29
C LYS A 38 -0.06 -18.14 -3.41
N ARG A 39 0.02 -19.48 -3.31
CA ARG A 39 -0.84 -20.30 -2.43
C ARG A 39 -0.59 -20.10 -0.92
N PHE A 40 0.63 -19.67 -0.55
CA PHE A 40 1.03 -19.42 0.83
C PHE A 40 0.96 -17.93 1.19
N GLN A 41 0.74 -17.05 0.21
CA GLN A 41 0.54 -15.64 0.47
C GLN A 41 -0.79 -15.44 1.19
N PHE A 42 -0.74 -14.75 2.32
CA PHE A 42 -1.92 -14.53 3.15
C PHE A 42 -2.09 -13.05 3.49
N LYS A 43 -3.36 -12.67 3.59
CA LYS A 43 -3.77 -11.35 4.05
C LYS A 43 -4.21 -11.46 5.51
N VAL A 44 -3.63 -10.62 6.36
CA VAL A 44 -4.03 -10.53 7.77
C VAL A 44 -5.51 -10.12 7.84
N PRO A 45 -6.36 -10.81 8.63
CA PRO A 45 -7.75 -10.42 8.80
C PRO A 45 -7.86 -8.95 9.23
N LYS A 46 -8.79 -8.21 8.62
CA LYS A 46 -9.02 -6.79 8.91
C LYS A 46 -9.05 -6.39 10.40
N PRO A 47 -9.78 -7.07 11.30
CA PRO A 47 -9.80 -6.69 12.71
C PRO A 47 -8.43 -6.84 13.39
N LEU A 48 -7.62 -7.80 12.95
CA LEU A 48 -6.27 -7.98 13.46
C LEU A 48 -5.33 -6.91 12.88
N HIS A 49 -5.43 -6.62 11.58
CA HIS A 49 -4.70 -5.53 10.95
C HIS A 49 -4.95 -4.18 11.63
N ASP A 50 -6.21 -3.89 11.96
CA ASP A 50 -6.60 -2.63 12.63
C ASP A 50 -6.05 -2.49 14.04
N LYS A 51 -5.73 -3.60 14.72
CA LYS A 51 -5.03 -3.59 16.02
C LYS A 51 -3.51 -3.52 15.83
N LEU A 52 -2.95 -4.35 14.96
CA LEU A 52 -1.50 -4.43 14.74
C LEU A 52 -0.94 -3.11 14.18
N LYS A 53 -1.70 -2.33 13.41
CA LYS A 53 -1.26 -1.03 12.91
C LYS A 53 -0.97 -0.02 14.02
N TRP A 54 -1.47 -0.21 15.24
CA TRP A 54 -1.15 0.66 16.38
C TRP A 54 0.24 0.42 16.95
N ILE A 55 0.83 -0.75 16.72
CA ILE A 55 2.17 -1.11 17.21
C ILE A 55 3.22 -0.10 16.73
N LYS A 56 3.21 0.28 15.44
CA LYS A 56 4.17 1.28 14.91
C LYS A 56 4.05 2.64 15.59
N TYR A 57 2.83 3.05 15.97
CA TYR A 57 2.62 4.31 16.68
C TYR A 57 3.13 4.20 18.12
N GLY A 58 2.90 3.06 18.78
CA GLY A 58 3.49 2.76 20.09
C GLY A 58 5.02 2.79 20.07
N ILE A 59 5.65 2.17 19.07
CA ILE A 59 7.11 2.21 18.88
C ILE A 59 7.57 3.65 18.66
N PHE A 60 6.88 4.42 17.80
CA PHE A 60 7.23 5.82 17.52
C PHE A 60 7.17 6.70 18.78
N PHE A 61 6.07 6.66 19.53
CA PHE A 61 5.96 7.43 20.78
C PHE A 61 6.92 6.94 21.86
N GLY A 62 7.19 5.63 21.93
CA GLY A 62 8.19 5.06 22.82
C GLY A 62 9.60 5.57 22.50
N LEU A 63 9.98 5.58 21.22
CA LEU A 63 11.26 6.13 20.77
C LEU A 63 11.38 7.62 21.07
N LEU A 64 10.32 8.40 20.81
CA LEU A 64 10.29 9.82 21.17
C LEU A 64 10.46 10.04 22.67
N ALA A 65 9.73 9.28 23.51
CA ALA A 65 9.86 9.38 24.96
C ALA A 65 11.28 9.05 25.41
N VAL A 66 11.86 7.93 24.97
CA VAL A 66 13.22 7.53 25.35
C VAL A 66 14.26 8.53 24.85
N SER A 67 14.07 9.13 23.69
CA SER A 67 14.97 10.17 23.15
C SER A 67 15.08 11.39 24.06
N MET A 68 14.06 11.68 24.87
CA MET A 68 14.09 12.77 25.85
C MET A 68 14.88 12.41 27.12
N PHE A 69 15.04 11.12 27.42
CA PHE A 69 15.74 10.65 28.62
C PHE A 69 17.19 10.24 28.36
N SER A 70 17.50 9.60 27.22
CA SER A 70 18.89 9.29 26.85
C SER A 70 19.06 9.08 25.34
N MET A 71 20.08 9.70 24.77
CA MET A 71 20.44 9.48 23.35
C MET A 71 20.97 8.06 23.11
N GLY A 72 21.69 7.47 24.07
CA GLY A 72 22.28 6.13 23.92
C GLY A 72 21.25 4.98 23.88
N LEU A 73 20.19 5.03 24.70
CA LEU A 73 19.10 4.03 24.58
C LEU A 73 18.25 4.27 23.35
N ALA A 74 18.07 5.52 22.93
CA ALA A 74 17.38 5.85 21.70
C ALA A 74 18.11 5.29 20.48
N GLU A 75 19.44 5.36 20.44
CA GLU A 75 20.23 4.74 19.37
C GLU A 75 20.09 3.21 19.34
N LYS A 76 20.12 2.54 20.51
CA LYS A 76 19.92 1.10 20.59
C LYS A 76 18.51 0.67 20.18
N LEU A 77 17.49 1.42 20.57
CA LEU A 77 16.10 1.13 20.20
C LEU A 77 15.81 1.51 18.74
N ALA A 78 16.50 2.50 18.18
CA ALA A 78 16.43 2.81 16.75
C ALA A 78 16.98 1.66 15.87
N GLU A 79 17.73 0.71 16.44
CA GLU A 79 18.12 -0.53 15.75
C GLU A 79 16.94 -1.48 15.48
N VAL A 80 15.72 -1.17 15.97
CA VAL A 80 14.47 -1.78 15.49
C VAL A 80 14.28 -1.57 13.98
N GLU A 81 14.88 -0.52 13.39
CA GLU A 81 14.84 -0.33 11.95
C GLU A 81 15.85 -1.27 11.26
N PRO A 82 15.38 -2.26 10.47
CA PRO A 82 16.25 -3.21 9.79
C PRO A 82 17.10 -2.55 8.70
N PHE A 83 16.91 -1.26 8.42
CA PHE A 83 17.64 -0.51 7.40
C PHE A 83 19.16 -0.54 7.62
N LYS A 84 19.61 -0.28 8.84
CA LYS A 84 21.05 -0.31 9.19
C LYS A 84 21.64 -1.69 9.01
N THR A 85 20.91 -2.73 9.41
CA THR A 85 21.34 -4.12 9.32
C THR A 85 21.34 -4.65 7.89
N THR A 86 20.32 -4.30 7.09
CA THR A 86 20.17 -4.79 5.72
C THR A 86 21.05 -4.03 4.72
N PHE A 87 21.17 -2.70 4.84
CA PHE A 87 21.83 -1.86 3.83
C PHE A 87 23.17 -1.25 4.26
N LEU A 88 23.36 -0.89 5.54
CA LEU A 88 24.60 -0.21 5.97
C LEU A 88 25.69 -1.17 6.45
N VAL A 89 25.34 -2.09 7.33
CA VAL A 89 26.29 -3.05 7.93
C VAL A 89 26.36 -4.34 7.11
N GLY A 90 25.24 -4.71 6.49
CA GLY A 90 25.09 -5.99 5.79
C GLY A 90 24.71 -7.12 6.75
N LEU A 91 23.82 -8.00 6.28
CA LEU A 91 23.27 -9.11 7.07
C LEU A 91 24.37 -10.03 7.66
N PHE A 92 25.50 -10.17 6.98
CA PHE A 92 26.57 -11.07 7.38
C PHE A 92 27.60 -10.47 8.36
N ASN A 93 27.60 -9.15 8.57
CA ASN A 93 28.59 -8.46 9.39
C ASN A 93 28.03 -7.93 10.72
N ARG A 94 26.74 -8.15 10.98
CA ARG A 94 26.05 -7.74 12.22
C ARG A 94 25.87 -8.93 13.15
N SER A 95 25.70 -8.66 14.45
CA SER A 95 25.42 -9.71 15.42
C SER A 95 24.14 -10.48 15.06
N TRP A 96 24.21 -11.80 15.23
CA TRP A 96 23.19 -12.78 14.84
C TRP A 96 21.74 -12.42 15.17
N PRO A 97 21.38 -11.87 16.36
CA PRO A 97 19.98 -11.54 16.66
C PRO A 97 19.37 -10.49 15.73
N TYR A 98 20.12 -9.45 15.33
CA TYR A 98 19.61 -8.42 14.42
C TYR A 98 19.50 -8.94 12.99
N THR A 99 20.44 -9.77 12.57
CA THR A 99 20.41 -10.42 11.26
C THR A 99 19.21 -11.34 11.13
N LEU A 100 18.95 -12.19 12.14
CA LEU A 100 17.77 -13.04 12.17
C LEU A 100 16.48 -12.24 12.15
N PHE A 101 16.41 -11.15 12.90
CA PHE A 101 15.24 -10.27 12.90
C PHE A 101 14.99 -9.66 11.51
N ALA A 102 16.02 -9.09 10.88
CA ALA A 102 15.91 -8.52 9.54
C ALA A 102 15.57 -9.59 8.49
N ALA A 103 16.22 -10.75 8.54
CA ALA A 103 15.93 -11.88 7.65
C ALA A 103 14.51 -12.42 7.86
N GLY A 104 14.01 -12.48 9.10
CA GLY A 104 12.64 -12.85 9.43
C GLY A 104 11.61 -11.87 8.86
N LEU A 105 11.88 -10.56 8.94
CA LEU A 105 11.01 -9.54 8.33
C LEU A 105 11.00 -9.64 6.80
N LEU A 106 12.16 -9.88 6.18
CA LEU A 106 12.27 -10.09 4.73
C LEU A 106 11.58 -11.39 4.30
N GLY A 107 11.74 -12.48 5.06
CA GLY A 107 11.03 -13.74 4.84
C GLY A 107 9.52 -13.56 4.95
N LEU A 108 9.04 -12.84 5.96
CA LEU A 108 7.63 -12.52 6.12
C LEU A 108 7.10 -11.67 4.97
N SER A 109 7.94 -10.80 4.38
CA SER A 109 7.55 -9.97 3.23
C SER A 109 7.24 -10.77 1.95
N ILE A 110 7.70 -12.02 1.87
CA ILE A 110 7.34 -12.94 0.78
C ILE A 110 5.87 -13.36 0.89
N PHE A 111 5.38 -13.55 2.12
CA PHE A 111 4.03 -14.06 2.40
C PHE A 111 2.98 -12.96 2.55
N THR A 112 3.36 -11.80 3.09
CA THR A 112 2.47 -10.65 3.25
C THR A 112 3.14 -9.41 2.67
N GLU A 113 2.37 -8.57 1.97
CA GLU A 113 2.93 -7.37 1.34
C GLU A 113 3.50 -6.44 2.42
N ARG A 114 4.78 -6.03 2.38
CA ARG A 114 5.36 -4.94 3.22
C ARG A 114 4.96 -4.99 4.73
N PRO A 115 5.26 -6.06 5.50
CA PRO A 115 4.85 -6.21 6.91
C PRO A 115 5.47 -5.17 7.83
N PHE A 116 6.76 -4.87 7.65
CA PHE A 116 7.49 -3.89 8.45
C PHE A 116 6.87 -2.50 8.35
N CYS A 117 6.60 -2.02 7.13
CA CYS A 117 6.00 -0.71 6.89
C CYS A 117 4.57 -0.56 7.44
N LYS A 118 3.85 -1.68 7.61
CA LYS A 118 2.49 -1.70 8.19
C LYS A 118 2.48 -1.67 9.71
N TYR A 119 3.41 -2.38 10.35
CA TYR A 119 3.26 -2.70 11.77
C TYR A 119 4.41 -2.25 12.67
N LEU A 120 5.63 -2.10 12.15
CA LEU A 120 6.81 -1.84 12.98
C LEU A 120 7.50 -0.51 12.69
N CYS A 121 7.38 0.03 11.47
CA CYS A 121 8.18 1.18 11.03
C CYS A 121 7.80 2.49 11.77
N PRO A 122 8.68 3.04 12.63
CA PRO A 122 8.38 4.26 13.39
C PRO A 122 8.41 5.51 12.50
N LEU A 123 9.34 5.57 11.52
CA LEU A 123 9.34 6.64 10.51
C LEU A 123 8.01 6.70 9.75
N GLY A 124 7.46 5.54 9.39
CA GLY A 124 6.17 5.42 8.73
C GLY A 124 5.01 5.93 9.59
N ALA A 125 5.09 5.78 10.92
CA ALA A 125 4.11 6.31 11.86
C ALA A 125 4.20 7.85 11.97
N GLY A 126 5.41 8.40 12.05
CA GLY A 126 5.63 9.85 12.07
C GLY A 126 5.11 10.53 10.80
N LEU A 127 5.35 9.93 9.63
CA LEU A 127 4.85 10.46 8.35
C LEU A 127 3.33 10.26 8.16
N ALA A 128 2.71 9.34 8.90
CA ALA A 128 1.27 9.08 8.79
C ALA A 128 0.43 10.23 9.35
N MET A 129 0.90 10.91 10.40
CA MET A 129 0.16 12.01 11.03
C MET A 129 -0.18 13.15 10.05
N PRO A 130 0.79 13.76 9.33
CA PRO A 130 0.51 14.83 8.37
C PRO A 130 -0.22 14.33 7.12
N SER A 131 -0.10 13.04 6.77
CA SER A 131 -0.75 12.49 5.56
C SER A 131 -2.27 12.43 5.62
N THR A 132 -2.88 12.71 6.78
CA THR A 132 -4.33 12.84 6.94
C THR A 132 -4.90 14.00 6.12
N PHE A 133 -4.12 15.07 5.93
CA PHE A 133 -4.53 16.30 5.24
C PHE A 133 -4.12 16.33 3.76
N ARG A 134 -3.88 15.17 3.15
CA ARG A 134 -3.38 15.11 1.78
C ARG A 134 -4.41 15.64 0.78
N TRP A 135 -3.97 16.56 -0.08
CA TRP A 135 -4.81 17.21 -1.08
C TRP A 135 -5.12 16.31 -2.29
N PHE A 136 -4.14 15.53 -2.78
CA PHE A 136 -4.32 14.72 -3.99
C PHE A 136 -4.61 13.27 -3.66
N GLY A 137 -5.89 12.90 -3.76
CA GLY A 137 -6.46 11.56 -3.55
C GLY A 137 -6.27 10.58 -4.71
N LEU A 138 -6.37 9.28 -4.41
CA LEU A 138 -6.63 8.28 -5.46
C LEU A 138 -8.11 8.33 -5.83
N LYS A 139 -8.42 8.23 -7.13
CA LYS A 139 -9.80 8.29 -7.63
C LYS A 139 -10.54 6.99 -7.30
N ARG A 140 -11.83 7.10 -6.98
CA ARG A 140 -12.75 5.98 -6.75
C ARG A 140 -14.02 6.20 -7.58
N LYS A 141 -14.67 5.10 -7.93
CA LYS A 141 -16.00 5.11 -8.57
C LYS A 141 -17.08 5.17 -7.50
N GLN A 142 -18.34 5.34 -7.91
CA GLN A 142 -19.45 5.31 -6.95
C GLN A 142 -19.83 3.89 -6.54
N GLU A 143 -19.64 2.89 -7.41
CA GLU A 143 -19.99 1.48 -7.14
C GLU A 143 -18.92 0.76 -6.28
N CYS A 144 -17.87 1.50 -5.93
CA CYS A 144 -16.71 1.02 -5.18
C CYS A 144 -17.04 0.56 -3.76
N ASP A 145 -18.09 1.11 -3.17
CA ASP A 145 -18.56 0.81 -1.82
C ASP A 145 -19.24 -0.57 -1.78
N THR A 146 -19.93 -0.94 -2.86
CA THR A 146 -20.60 -2.24 -3.02
C THR A 146 -19.68 -3.31 -3.60
N CYS A 147 -18.87 -2.96 -4.60
CA CYS A 147 -18.03 -3.90 -5.35
C CYS A 147 -16.91 -4.52 -4.51
N LYS A 148 -16.25 -3.72 -3.65
CA LYS A 148 -15.18 -4.12 -2.72
C LYS A 148 -13.97 -4.87 -3.34
N ALA A 149 -13.90 -5.02 -4.67
CA ALA A 149 -12.80 -5.72 -5.36
C ALA A 149 -11.42 -5.13 -5.02
N CYS A 150 -11.28 -3.80 -5.09
CA CYS A 150 -10.04 -3.13 -4.71
C CYS A 150 -9.70 -3.34 -3.21
N ALA A 151 -10.70 -3.44 -2.32
CA ALA A 151 -10.47 -3.66 -0.90
C ALA A 151 -9.92 -5.07 -0.61
N VAL A 152 -10.37 -6.06 -1.37
CA VAL A 152 -9.84 -7.42 -1.34
C VAL A 152 -8.40 -7.44 -1.88
N GLY A 153 -8.16 -6.82 -3.03
CA GLY A 153 -6.85 -6.78 -3.69
C GLY A 153 -5.79 -5.87 -3.04
N CYS A 154 -6.17 -4.91 -2.19
CA CYS A 154 -5.24 -4.00 -1.53
C CYS A 154 -4.42 -4.74 -0.46
N GLY A 155 -3.16 -5.10 -0.72
CA GLY A 155 -2.38 -5.86 0.26
C GLY A 155 -1.82 -5.00 1.40
N SER A 156 -1.68 -3.68 1.23
CA SER A 156 -1.52 -2.75 2.36
C SER A 156 -2.74 -2.67 3.29
N SER A 157 -3.90 -3.21 2.88
CA SER A 157 -5.15 -3.21 3.64
C SER A 157 -5.63 -1.82 4.07
N ALA A 158 -5.30 -0.78 3.30
CA ALA A 158 -5.68 0.61 3.57
C ALA A 158 -7.13 0.97 3.17
N ILE A 159 -7.87 0.07 2.50
CA ILE A 159 -9.24 0.32 2.05
C ILE A 159 -10.24 -0.29 3.04
N ASP A 160 -11.15 0.52 3.56
CA ASP A 160 -12.15 0.13 4.55
C ASP A 160 -13.32 -0.66 3.95
N LYS A 161 -14.20 -1.16 4.82
CA LYS A 161 -15.40 -1.93 4.43
C LYS A 161 -16.34 -1.14 3.53
N ASP A 162 -16.35 0.18 3.69
CA ASP A 162 -17.15 1.13 2.91
C ASP A 162 -16.42 1.59 1.64
N GLY A 163 -15.30 0.98 1.26
CA GLY A 163 -14.60 1.31 0.01
C GLY A 163 -13.78 2.61 0.05
N ARG A 164 -13.71 3.29 1.20
CA ARG A 164 -12.88 4.48 1.46
C ARG A 164 -11.42 4.10 1.71
N ILE A 165 -10.49 4.98 1.33
CA ILE A 165 -9.04 4.76 1.51
C ILE A 165 -8.59 5.52 2.76
N ASP A 166 -8.07 4.82 3.77
CA ASP A 166 -7.35 5.45 4.88
C ASP A 166 -5.98 5.91 4.38
N GLN A 167 -5.81 7.22 4.31
CA GLN A 167 -4.62 7.86 3.77
C GLN A 167 -3.41 7.67 4.68
N ARG A 168 -3.64 7.50 5.99
CA ARG A 168 -2.59 7.26 6.99
C ARG A 168 -2.03 5.85 6.87
N GLU A 169 -2.75 4.94 6.23
CA GLU A 169 -2.32 3.56 6.02
C GLU A 169 -1.95 3.26 4.57
N CYS A 170 -2.42 4.05 3.61
CA CYS A 170 -2.11 3.89 2.19
C CYS A 170 -0.61 4.06 1.89
N LEU A 171 -0.02 3.06 1.24
CA LEU A 171 1.37 3.06 0.77
C LEU A 171 1.53 3.57 -0.66
N LEU A 172 0.45 3.98 -1.32
CA LEU A 172 0.45 4.50 -2.69
C LEU A 172 1.14 3.58 -3.72
N CYS A 173 0.91 2.26 -3.64
CA CYS A 173 1.41 1.28 -4.63
C CYS A 173 0.72 1.39 -6.01
N LEU A 174 -0.42 2.10 -6.09
CA LEU A 174 -1.23 2.30 -7.30
C LEU A 174 -1.87 1.05 -7.91
N ASP A 175 -1.76 -0.13 -7.29
CA ASP A 175 -2.43 -1.34 -7.78
C ASP A 175 -3.94 -1.13 -7.97
N CYS A 176 -4.60 -0.44 -7.03
CA CYS A 176 -6.02 -0.15 -7.13
C CYS A 176 -6.37 0.79 -8.30
N MET A 177 -5.44 1.61 -8.77
CA MET A 177 -5.61 2.46 -9.96
C MET A 177 -5.45 1.66 -11.25
N VAL A 178 -4.57 0.65 -11.27
CA VAL A 178 -4.50 -0.31 -12.38
C VAL A 178 -5.84 -1.05 -12.49
N TYR A 179 -6.34 -1.60 -11.37
CA TYR A 179 -7.67 -2.21 -11.32
C TYR A 179 -8.80 -1.23 -11.71
N TYR A 180 -8.66 0.07 -11.45
CA TYR A 180 -9.69 1.06 -11.76
C TYR A 180 -9.92 1.25 -13.27
N TYR A 181 -8.86 1.08 -14.09
CA TYR A 181 -8.91 1.21 -15.55
C TYR A 181 -8.94 -0.12 -16.29
N GLU A 182 -8.87 -1.26 -15.59
CA GLU A 182 -8.87 -2.59 -16.20
C GLU A 182 -10.31 -3.10 -16.38
N ASP A 183 -10.74 -3.33 -17.63
CA ASP A 183 -12.12 -3.74 -17.94
C ASP A 183 -12.42 -5.21 -17.67
N HIS A 184 -11.39 -6.06 -17.58
CA HIS A 184 -11.54 -7.45 -17.20
C HIS A 184 -11.55 -7.65 -15.68
N ALA A 185 -10.81 -6.82 -14.94
CA ALA A 185 -10.61 -7.00 -13.51
C ALA A 185 -11.58 -6.19 -12.64
N CYS A 186 -12.08 -5.06 -13.13
CA CYS A 186 -13.05 -4.22 -12.42
C CYS A 186 -14.48 -4.71 -12.66
N PRO A 187 -15.21 -5.22 -11.64
CA PRO A 187 -16.58 -5.75 -11.83
C PRO A 187 -17.57 -4.83 -12.57
N PRO A 188 -17.67 -3.50 -12.28
CA PRO A 188 -18.59 -2.64 -13.02
C PRO A 188 -18.20 -2.48 -14.50
N LEU A 189 -16.90 -2.44 -14.82
CA LEU A 189 -16.45 -2.39 -16.22
C LEU A 189 -16.66 -3.73 -16.92
N ALA A 190 -16.37 -4.85 -16.25
CA ALA A 190 -16.57 -6.17 -16.80
C ALA A 190 -18.06 -6.44 -17.11
N GLN A 191 -18.98 -5.95 -16.27
CA GLN A 191 -20.42 -6.02 -16.51
C GLN A 191 -20.82 -5.17 -17.72
N GLU A 192 -20.34 -3.92 -17.81
CA GLU A 192 -20.63 -3.04 -18.95
C GLU A 192 -20.07 -3.61 -20.26
N ARG A 193 -18.84 -4.13 -20.24
CA ARG A 193 -18.20 -4.78 -21.39
C ARG A 193 -19.05 -5.93 -21.91
N LYS A 194 -19.43 -6.86 -21.03
CA LYS A 194 -20.29 -8.01 -21.38
C LYS A 194 -21.64 -7.56 -21.96
N ARG A 195 -22.25 -6.50 -21.40
CA ARG A 195 -23.51 -5.94 -21.90
C ARG A 195 -23.35 -5.38 -23.31
N ARG A 196 -22.31 -4.58 -23.56
CA ARG A 196 -22.03 -3.98 -24.88
C ARG A 196 -21.69 -5.03 -25.93
N THR A 197 -20.85 -6.01 -25.59
CA THR A 197 -20.52 -7.12 -26.48
C THR A 197 -21.76 -7.92 -26.85
N LYS A 198 -22.66 -8.20 -25.89
CA LYS A 198 -23.93 -8.89 -26.16
C LYS A 198 -24.87 -8.08 -27.06
N ALA A 199 -24.84 -6.75 -26.95
CA ALA A 199 -25.63 -5.84 -27.77
C ALA A 199 -24.98 -5.48 -29.13
N GLY A 200 -23.79 -6.02 -29.44
CA GLY A 200 -23.03 -5.66 -30.65
C GLY A 200 -22.53 -4.21 -30.69
N LEU A 201 -22.49 -3.52 -29.53
CA LEU A 201 -22.03 -2.14 -29.43
C LEU A 201 -20.50 -2.08 -29.38
N PRO A 202 -19.87 -1.05 -29.99
CA PRO A 202 -18.43 -0.88 -29.93
C PRO A 202 -17.96 -0.59 -28.49
N LEU A 203 -16.80 -1.15 -28.12
CA LEU A 203 -16.12 -0.85 -26.87
C LEU A 203 -15.35 0.47 -27.06
N THR A 204 -15.81 1.51 -26.37
CA THR A 204 -15.11 2.81 -26.35
C THR A 204 -13.91 2.77 -25.41
N PRO A 205 -12.95 3.71 -25.52
CA PRO A 205 -11.90 3.82 -24.51
C PRO A 205 -12.48 4.24 -23.15
N ILE A 206 -11.76 3.90 -22.08
CA ILE A 206 -12.11 4.26 -20.70
C ILE A 206 -11.66 5.69 -20.43
N GLY A 207 -12.57 6.56 -20.00
CA GLY A 207 -12.28 7.96 -19.69
C GLY A 207 -11.61 8.14 -18.32
N ALA A 208 -11.22 9.38 -17.99
CA ALA A 208 -10.55 9.73 -16.73
C ALA A 208 -11.42 9.58 -15.46
N ASN A 209 -12.72 9.33 -15.64
CA ASN A 209 -13.68 8.93 -14.59
C ASN A 209 -13.76 7.40 -14.42
N GLY A 210 -12.90 6.67 -15.13
CA GLY A 210 -12.78 5.22 -15.12
C GLY A 210 -13.94 4.49 -15.80
N TYR A 211 -14.86 5.16 -16.47
CA TYR A 211 -15.99 4.51 -17.16
C TYR A 211 -15.77 4.53 -18.68
N TYR A 212 -16.39 3.58 -19.38
CA TYR A 212 -16.49 3.64 -20.83
C TYR A 212 -17.13 4.95 -21.28
N ILE A 213 -16.50 5.63 -22.25
CA ILE A 213 -17.07 6.86 -22.82
C ILE A 213 -18.44 6.53 -23.45
N PRO A 214 -19.52 7.27 -23.13
CA PRO A 214 -20.83 7.01 -23.73
C PRO A 214 -20.77 7.18 -25.25
N ILE A 215 -21.39 6.24 -25.98
CA ILE A 215 -21.57 6.38 -27.43
C ILE A 215 -22.68 7.41 -27.62
N LYS A 216 -22.32 8.67 -27.91
CA LYS A 216 -23.31 9.66 -28.32
C LYS A 216 -23.68 9.36 -29.77
N PRO A 217 -24.96 9.07 -30.09
CA PRO A 217 -25.37 9.01 -31.49
C PRO A 217 -25.14 10.40 -32.10
N MET A 218 -24.37 10.47 -33.18
CA MET A 218 -24.31 11.70 -33.98
C MET A 218 -25.70 11.93 -34.57
N PRO A 219 -26.31 13.12 -34.42
CA PRO A 219 -27.52 13.42 -35.16
C PRO A 219 -27.19 13.29 -36.65
N ALA A 220 -28.00 12.51 -37.37
CA ALA A 220 -27.88 12.37 -38.81
C ALA A 220 -27.92 13.77 -39.42
N ALA A 221 -26.86 14.15 -40.16
CA ALA A 221 -26.87 15.36 -40.95
C ALA A 221 -28.05 15.24 -41.93
N LYS A 222 -29.06 16.09 -41.73
CA LYS A 222 -30.16 16.27 -42.68
C LYS A 222 -29.66 16.99 -43.92
#